data_AF-A0AAE4SWK7-F1
#
_entry.id   AF-A0AAE4SWK7-F1
#
_cell.length_a   1.000
_cell.length_b   1.000
_cell.length_c   1.000
_cell.angle_alpha   90.00
_cell.angle_beta   90.00
_cell.angle_gamma   90.00
#
_symmetry.space_group_name_H-M   'P 1'
#
loop_
_entity.id
_entity.type
_entity.pdbx_description
1 polymer ?
#
loop_
_entity_poly.entity_id
_entity_poly.type
_entity_poly.pdbx_seq_one_letter_code
_entity_poly.pdbx_strand_id
1 'polypeptide(L)'
;MEQHEEHPDLISVDSSDRAKEMVQNREAVGAVVIGKGEATVYEASGNGSPYVQMLDGMAKKLEATGAQVKTEDLAPLTEDDPQASGISMLGLPLAFGGIISAVLSAFLLRGHKWMKLFALAGIAALGAGLVVWMLHGVYGTLDGNIFQEWLGIALGILATSTITAGLAALIGTPGIGIGAVLTIFVGNPLSGLATGPWLLPAGWSTLGQLMPIGSTGFLIRSISYFDGAGATRAWSVLAAWVIIGLLLLAFDRSKPKLEA
;
A
#
# COMPACT_ATOMS: atom_id res chain seq x y z
N MET A 1 17.61 17.50 21.16
CA MET A 1 17.16 16.77 19.95
C MET A 1 17.27 15.32 20.33
N GLU A 2 16.21 14.77 20.92
CA GLU A 2 16.19 13.38 21.40
C GLU A 2 16.25 12.43 20.21
N GLN A 3 17.20 11.49 20.29
CA GLN A 3 17.28 10.34 19.42
C GLN A 3 16.09 9.44 19.75
N HIS A 4 15.10 9.38 18.86
CA HIS A 4 14.14 8.27 18.86
C HIS A 4 14.92 7.01 18.45
N GLU A 5 15.31 6.22 19.45
CA GLU A 5 15.89 4.89 19.25
C GLU A 5 14.88 3.96 18.56
N GLU A 6 15.41 3.19 17.61
CA GLU A 6 14.71 2.40 16.59
C GLU A 6 14.06 1.12 17.14
N HIS A 7 13.02 1.24 17.96
CA HIS A 7 12.22 0.11 18.41
C HIS A 7 10.72 0.31 18.12
N PRO A 8 9.94 -0.76 17.96
CA PRO A 8 8.49 -0.64 18.01
C PRO A 8 8.11 0.02 19.35
N ASP A 9 7.53 1.21 19.29
CA ASP A 9 7.14 1.97 20.48
C ASP A 9 6.18 1.13 21.32
N LEU A 10 6.61 0.75 22.52
CA LEU A 10 5.77 0.06 23.50
C LEU A 10 4.93 1.11 24.24
N ILE A 11 3.64 1.13 23.93
CA ILE A 11 2.68 2.02 24.59
C ILE A 11 1.94 1.23 25.67
N SER A 12 2.00 1.71 26.91
CA SER A 12 1.18 1.18 27.99
C SER A 12 -0.18 1.89 27.98
N VAL A 13 -1.25 1.11 28.12
CA VAL A 13 -2.62 1.61 28.17
C VAL A 13 -3.37 1.04 29.37
N ASP A 14 -4.35 1.79 29.85
CA ASP A 14 -5.04 1.49 31.12
C ASP A 14 -6.12 0.39 31.00
N SER A 15 -6.45 -0.06 29.77
CA SER A 15 -7.51 -1.07 29.55
C SER A 15 -7.27 -1.96 28.34
N SER A 16 -7.82 -3.18 28.39
CA SER A 16 -7.85 -4.12 27.26
C SER A 16 -8.62 -3.57 26.08
N ASP A 17 -9.73 -2.87 26.32
CA ASP A 17 -10.59 -2.33 25.28
C ASP A 17 -9.86 -1.25 24.48
N ARG A 18 -9.09 -0.39 25.18
CA ARG A 18 -8.25 0.60 24.51
C ARG A 18 -7.14 -0.06 23.70
N ALA A 19 -6.56 -1.14 24.21
CA ALA A 19 -5.55 -1.91 23.46
C ALA A 19 -6.12 -2.49 22.16
N LYS A 20 -7.32 -3.10 22.21
CA LYS A 20 -8.02 -3.61 21.02
C LYS A 20 -8.32 -2.50 20.03
N GLU A 21 -8.88 -1.39 20.52
CA GLU A 21 -9.22 -0.24 19.69
C GLU A 21 -7.99 0.32 18.96
N MET A 22 -6.84 0.43 19.64
CA MET A 22 -5.60 0.88 19.01
C MET A 22 -5.12 -0.07 17.91
N VAL A 23 -5.27 -1.39 18.09
CA VAL A 23 -4.90 -2.37 17.06
C VAL A 23 -5.86 -2.29 15.86
N GLN A 24 -7.17 -2.24 16.11
CA GLN A 24 -8.20 -2.13 15.07
C GLN A 24 -8.12 -0.81 14.29
N ASN A 25 -7.81 0.30 14.97
CA ASN A 25 -7.61 1.59 14.33
C ASN A 25 -6.22 1.74 13.68
N ARG A 26 -5.39 0.69 13.71
CA ARG A 26 -4.03 0.66 13.16
C ARG A 26 -3.09 1.69 13.78
N GLU A 27 -3.35 2.06 15.03
CA GLU A 27 -2.44 2.85 15.89
C GLU A 27 -1.34 1.96 16.49
N ALA A 28 -1.60 0.66 16.62
CA ALA A 28 -0.64 -0.36 17.04
C ALA A 28 -0.69 -1.59 16.12
N VAL A 29 0.44 -2.29 15.96
CA VAL A 29 0.52 -3.53 15.14
C VAL A 29 0.01 -4.78 15.88
N GLY A 30 -0.13 -4.68 17.19
CA GLY A 30 -0.63 -5.70 18.11
C GLY A 30 -0.55 -5.20 19.54
N ALA A 31 -1.08 -5.97 20.48
CA ALA A 31 -1.07 -5.64 21.90
C ALA A 31 -0.93 -6.90 22.77
N VAL A 32 -0.36 -6.74 23.95
CA VAL A 32 -0.28 -7.79 24.96
C VAL A 32 -0.92 -7.27 26.25
N VAL A 33 -2.00 -7.91 26.68
CA VAL A 33 -2.70 -7.61 27.92
C VAL A 33 -2.37 -8.67 28.95
N ILE A 34 -1.73 -8.27 30.05
CA ILE A 34 -1.29 -9.17 31.11
C ILE A 34 -2.25 -9.05 32.30
N GLY A 35 -2.86 -10.16 32.68
CA GLY A 35 -3.70 -10.32 33.87
C GLY A 35 -3.00 -11.09 34.98
N LYS A 36 -3.77 -11.51 36.00
CA LYS A 36 -3.24 -12.32 37.11
C LYS A 36 -3.10 -13.80 36.68
N GLY A 37 -1.94 -14.16 36.14
CA GLY A 37 -1.63 -15.53 35.71
C GLY A 37 -2.12 -15.90 34.31
N GLU A 38 -2.76 -14.97 33.63
CA GLU A 38 -3.25 -15.08 32.26
C GLU A 38 -2.72 -13.91 31.43
N ALA A 39 -2.49 -14.11 30.14
CA ALA A 39 -2.19 -13.04 29.21
C ALA A 39 -2.98 -13.24 27.91
N THR A 40 -3.41 -12.14 27.29
CA THR A 40 -4.01 -12.16 25.95
C THR A 40 -3.14 -11.37 24.99
N VAL A 41 -2.77 -11.98 23.88
CA VAL A 41 -2.07 -11.35 22.76
C VAL A 41 -3.10 -11.04 21.69
N TYR A 42 -3.29 -9.74 21.43
CA TYR A 42 -4.09 -9.25 20.33
C TYR A 42 -3.19 -9.00 19.13
N GLU A 43 -3.47 -9.68 18.04
CA GLU A 43 -2.74 -9.52 16.78
C GLU A 43 -3.65 -8.99 15.68
N ALA A 44 -3.03 -8.64 14.55
CA ALA A 44 -3.74 -8.16 13.37
C ALA A 44 -3.00 -8.68 12.13
N SER A 45 -3.30 -9.90 11.72
CA SER A 45 -2.57 -10.56 10.62
C SER A 45 -2.68 -9.79 9.29
N GLY A 46 -3.78 -9.06 9.08
CA GLY A 46 -3.99 -8.12 7.97
C GLY A 46 -2.94 -7.02 7.85
N ASN A 47 -2.21 -6.66 8.93
CA ASN A 47 -1.10 -5.71 8.84
C ASN A 47 0.15 -6.32 8.19
N GLY A 48 0.35 -7.65 8.32
CA GLY A 48 1.48 -8.38 7.75
C GLY A 48 1.96 -9.53 8.65
N SER A 49 2.32 -10.65 8.03
CA SER A 49 2.75 -11.87 8.74
C SER A 49 3.95 -11.72 9.66
N PRO A 50 4.94 -10.83 9.44
CA PRO A 50 6.07 -10.77 10.37
C PRO A 50 5.72 -10.08 11.70
N TYR A 51 4.63 -9.31 11.79
CA TYR A 51 4.13 -8.79 13.09
C TYR A 51 3.55 -9.92 13.95
N VAL A 52 2.77 -10.81 13.34
CA VAL A 52 2.23 -12.02 13.98
C VAL A 52 3.38 -12.87 14.52
N GLN A 53 4.41 -13.13 13.72
CA GLN A 53 5.59 -13.90 14.17
C GLN A 53 6.32 -13.25 15.36
N MET A 54 6.38 -11.92 15.40
CA MET A 54 6.96 -11.18 16.52
C MET A 54 6.12 -11.37 17.79
N LEU A 55 4.79 -11.24 17.68
CA LEU A 55 3.85 -11.42 18.80
C LEU A 55 3.80 -12.87 19.29
N ASP A 56 3.86 -13.85 18.40
CA ASP A 56 4.02 -15.27 18.72
C ASP A 56 5.29 -15.54 19.55
N GLY A 57 6.39 -14.87 19.19
CA GLY A 57 7.63 -14.94 19.95
C GLY A 57 7.47 -14.39 21.37
N MET A 58 6.65 -13.34 21.55
CA MET A 58 6.32 -12.79 22.87
C MET A 58 5.37 -13.71 23.65
N ALA A 59 4.36 -14.27 22.99
CA ALA A 59 3.43 -15.24 23.57
C ALA A 59 4.18 -16.44 24.17
N LYS A 60 5.07 -17.07 23.38
CA LYS A 60 5.90 -18.19 23.84
C LYS A 60 6.78 -17.85 25.05
N LYS A 61 7.31 -16.62 25.11
CA LYS A 61 8.08 -16.16 26.27
C LYS A 61 7.21 -16.01 27.52
N LEU A 62 5.97 -15.54 27.37
CA LEU A 62 5.01 -15.43 28.48
C LEU A 62 4.55 -16.81 28.96
N GLU A 63 4.26 -17.74 28.05
CA GLU A 63 3.93 -19.13 28.40
C GLU A 63 5.05 -19.79 29.22
N ALA A 64 6.31 -19.54 28.86
CA ALA A 64 7.47 -20.03 29.60
C ALA A 64 7.56 -19.50 31.05
N THR A 65 6.87 -18.40 31.39
CA THR A 65 6.76 -17.90 32.78
C THR A 65 5.67 -18.61 33.59
N GLY A 66 4.90 -19.52 32.97
CA GLY A 66 3.77 -20.21 33.58
C GLY A 66 2.43 -19.49 33.43
N ALA A 67 2.37 -18.39 32.68
CA ALA A 67 1.12 -17.72 32.35
C ALA A 67 0.33 -18.51 31.30
N GLN A 68 -1.00 -18.57 31.41
CA GLN A 68 -1.86 -19.06 30.33
C GLN A 68 -2.02 -17.96 29.28
N VAL A 69 -1.58 -18.22 28.04
CA VAL A 69 -1.62 -17.23 26.96
C VAL A 69 -2.72 -17.57 25.97
N LYS A 70 -3.57 -16.61 25.67
CA LYS A 70 -4.57 -16.66 24.59
C LYS A 70 -4.16 -15.72 23.47
N THR A 71 -4.21 -16.16 22.22
CA THR A 71 -4.05 -15.30 21.04
C THR A 71 -5.42 -15.01 20.41
N GLU A 72 -5.64 -13.77 20.00
CA GLU A 72 -6.87 -13.31 19.34
C GLU A 72 -6.50 -12.36 18.20
N ASP A 73 -6.81 -12.77 16.97
CA ASP A 73 -6.59 -11.93 15.78
C ASP A 73 -7.79 -11.00 15.56
N LEU A 74 -7.52 -9.70 15.59
CA LEU A 74 -8.51 -8.64 15.47
C LEU A 74 -8.75 -8.19 14.02
N ALA A 75 -7.88 -8.60 13.09
CA ALA A 75 -7.98 -8.28 11.67
C ALA A 75 -7.45 -9.46 10.85
N PRO A 76 -8.18 -10.59 10.83
CA PRO A 76 -7.73 -11.81 10.20
C PRO A 76 -7.59 -11.68 8.69
N LEU A 77 -6.64 -12.41 8.12
CA LEU A 77 -6.59 -12.68 6.68
C LEU A 77 -7.69 -13.67 6.28
N THR A 78 -7.95 -13.74 4.98
CA THR A 78 -8.90 -14.69 4.41
C THR A 78 -8.38 -16.13 4.48
N GLU A 79 -9.29 -17.09 4.54
CA GLU A 79 -8.93 -18.53 4.57
C GLU A 79 -8.22 -19.00 3.29
N ASP A 80 -8.54 -18.38 2.15
CA ASP A 80 -7.98 -18.72 0.84
C ASP A 80 -6.54 -18.20 0.65
N ASP A 81 -6.13 -17.16 1.39
CA ASP A 81 -4.78 -16.57 1.32
C ASP A 81 -4.23 -16.20 2.72
N PRO A 82 -3.90 -17.19 3.57
CA PRO A 82 -3.47 -16.97 4.96
C PRO A 82 -2.08 -16.30 5.08
N GLN A 83 -1.41 -16.02 3.96
CA GLN A 83 -0.12 -15.32 3.91
C GLN A 83 -0.21 -13.95 3.22
N ALA A 84 -1.42 -13.51 2.83
CA ALA A 84 -1.63 -12.28 2.06
C ALA A 84 -0.71 -12.19 0.82
N SER A 85 -0.49 -13.32 0.16
CA SER A 85 0.37 -13.43 -1.02
C SER A 85 -0.15 -12.56 -2.17
N GLY A 86 -1.46 -12.44 -2.33
CA GLY A 86 -2.07 -11.58 -3.35
C GLY A 86 -1.79 -10.10 -3.14
N ILE A 87 -1.71 -9.62 -1.89
CA ILE A 87 -1.32 -8.22 -1.62
C ILE A 87 0.13 -7.97 -2.03
N SER A 88 1.02 -8.92 -1.76
CA SER A 88 2.42 -8.81 -2.19
C SER A 88 2.56 -8.71 -3.72
N MET A 89 1.67 -9.38 -4.45
CA MET A 89 1.65 -9.36 -5.92
C MET A 89 1.19 -8.02 -6.51
N LEU A 90 0.48 -7.17 -5.76
CA LEU A 90 0.03 -5.84 -6.22
C LEU A 90 1.16 -4.95 -6.72
N GLY A 91 2.39 -5.15 -6.22
CA GLY A 91 3.55 -4.37 -6.62
C GLY A 91 3.80 -4.42 -8.13
N LEU A 92 3.59 -5.58 -8.76
CA LEU A 92 3.84 -5.78 -10.19
C LEU A 92 2.80 -5.02 -11.05
N PRO A 93 1.47 -5.21 -10.89
CA PRO A 93 0.48 -4.40 -11.62
C PRO A 93 0.62 -2.89 -11.37
N LEU A 94 0.93 -2.46 -10.14
CA LEU A 94 1.06 -1.03 -9.82
C LEU A 94 2.28 -0.39 -10.51
N ALA A 95 3.42 -1.07 -10.49
CA ALA A 95 4.65 -0.57 -11.12
C ALA A 95 4.56 -0.65 -12.65
N PHE A 96 4.24 -1.83 -13.19
CA PHE A 96 4.21 -2.04 -14.64
C PHE A 96 2.99 -1.43 -15.30
N GLY A 97 1.81 -1.47 -14.67
CA GLY A 97 0.63 -0.77 -15.16
C GLY A 97 0.90 0.73 -15.34
N GLY A 98 1.60 1.33 -14.37
CA GLY A 98 2.08 2.71 -14.43
C GLY A 98 3.02 2.98 -15.59
N ILE A 99 4.10 2.22 -15.69
CA ILE A 99 5.14 2.43 -16.70
C ILE A 99 4.62 2.14 -18.11
N ILE A 100 3.92 1.02 -18.31
CA ILE A 100 3.41 0.61 -19.63
C ILE A 100 2.42 1.64 -20.15
N SER A 101 1.45 2.05 -19.34
CA SER A 101 0.49 3.09 -19.73
C SER A 101 1.18 4.42 -20.04
N ALA A 102 2.18 4.81 -19.24
CA ALA A 102 2.97 6.01 -19.49
C ALA A 102 3.74 5.94 -20.81
N VAL A 103 4.44 4.83 -21.08
CA VAL A 103 5.16 4.57 -22.34
C VAL A 103 4.20 4.64 -23.53
N LEU A 104 3.08 3.91 -23.48
CA LEU A 104 2.07 3.92 -24.54
C LEU A 104 1.56 5.34 -24.78
N SER A 105 1.21 6.08 -23.73
CA SER A 105 0.74 7.47 -23.86
C SER A 105 1.81 8.41 -24.43
N ALA A 106 3.08 8.24 -24.05
CA ALA A 106 4.18 9.10 -24.46
C ALA A 106 4.53 8.92 -25.94
N PHE A 107 4.39 7.70 -26.49
CA PHE A 107 4.73 7.41 -27.87
C PHE A 107 3.54 7.48 -28.83
N LEU A 108 2.37 6.95 -28.46
CA LEU A 108 1.20 6.84 -29.34
C LEU A 108 0.36 8.12 -29.38
N LEU A 109 0.39 8.94 -28.32
CA LEU A 109 -0.54 10.06 -28.15
C LEU A 109 0.19 11.41 -28.08
N ARG A 110 1.33 11.54 -28.78
CA ARG A 110 2.13 12.79 -28.81
C ARG A 110 1.28 13.99 -29.24
N GLY A 111 1.40 15.09 -28.50
CA GLY A 111 0.65 16.33 -28.77
C GLY A 111 -0.82 16.32 -28.32
N HIS A 112 -1.38 15.17 -27.91
CA HIS A 112 -2.81 15.02 -27.60
C HIS A 112 -3.03 14.83 -26.08
N LYS A 113 -2.90 15.91 -25.31
CA LYS A 113 -2.92 15.88 -23.83
C LYS A 113 -4.18 15.23 -23.25
N TRP A 114 -5.35 15.53 -23.81
CA TRP A 114 -6.63 14.95 -23.38
C TRP A 114 -6.73 13.45 -23.68
N MET A 115 -6.26 13.01 -24.85
CA MET A 115 -6.25 11.58 -25.18
C MET A 115 -5.31 10.81 -24.26
N LYS A 116 -4.14 11.38 -23.91
CA LYS A 116 -3.25 10.80 -22.91
C LYS A 116 -3.98 10.60 -21.58
N LEU A 117 -4.65 11.64 -21.08
CA LEU A 117 -5.40 11.56 -19.83
C LEU A 117 -6.45 10.44 -19.84
N PHE A 118 -7.30 10.39 -20.87
CA PHE A 118 -8.32 9.35 -20.98
C PHE A 118 -7.72 7.94 -21.12
N ALA A 119 -6.61 7.80 -21.85
CA ALA A 119 -5.92 6.52 -21.97
C ALA A 119 -5.33 6.06 -20.64
N LEU A 120 -4.67 6.94 -19.89
CA LEU A 120 -4.12 6.60 -18.56
C LEU A 120 -5.24 6.23 -17.58
N ALA A 121 -6.31 7.01 -17.52
CA ALA A 121 -7.47 6.73 -16.66
C ALA A 121 -8.16 5.41 -17.05
N GLY A 122 -8.36 5.17 -18.35
CA GLY A 122 -8.95 3.92 -18.85
C GLY A 122 -8.10 2.69 -18.53
N ILE A 123 -6.78 2.76 -18.77
CA ILE A 123 -5.86 1.67 -18.44
C ILE A 123 -5.83 1.41 -16.92
N ALA A 124 -5.81 2.47 -16.11
CA ALA A 124 -5.85 2.34 -14.66
C ALA A 124 -7.15 1.68 -14.17
N ALA A 125 -8.30 2.12 -14.67
CA ALA A 125 -9.61 1.56 -14.34
C ALA A 125 -9.74 0.08 -14.74
N LEU A 126 -9.33 -0.28 -15.96
CA LEU A 126 -9.39 -1.66 -16.47
C LEU A 126 -8.36 -2.55 -15.77
N GLY A 127 -7.14 -2.06 -15.56
CA GLY A 127 -6.10 -2.77 -14.83
C GLY A 127 -6.50 -3.04 -13.39
N ALA A 128 -7.07 -2.06 -12.70
CA ALA A 128 -7.61 -2.25 -11.36
C ALA A 128 -8.76 -3.24 -11.33
N GLY A 129 -9.66 -3.20 -12.32
CA GLY A 129 -10.75 -4.18 -12.45
C GLY A 129 -10.22 -5.61 -12.58
N LEU A 130 -9.20 -5.82 -13.41
CA LEU A 130 -8.55 -7.13 -13.55
C LEU A 130 -7.89 -7.59 -12.24
N VAL A 131 -7.17 -6.69 -11.57
CA VAL A 131 -6.51 -6.99 -10.29
C VAL A 131 -7.54 -7.36 -9.22
N VAL A 132 -8.60 -6.56 -9.05
CA VAL A 132 -9.65 -6.85 -8.07
C VAL A 132 -10.36 -8.15 -8.40
N TRP A 133 -10.66 -8.41 -9.67
CA TRP A 133 -11.23 -9.70 -10.10
C TRP A 133 -10.33 -10.88 -9.74
N MET A 134 -9.01 -10.77 -9.95
CA MET A 134 -8.07 -11.82 -9.54
C MET A 134 -8.03 -11.97 -8.03
N LEU A 135 -7.94 -10.88 -7.28
CA LEU A 135 -7.75 -10.93 -5.83
C LEU A 135 -9.00 -11.35 -5.06
N HIS A 136 -10.21 -11.01 -5.53
CA HIS A 136 -11.46 -11.53 -4.98
C HIS A 136 -11.79 -12.93 -5.51
N GLY A 137 -11.66 -13.14 -6.82
CA GLY A 137 -12.23 -14.32 -7.49
C GLY A 137 -11.28 -15.51 -7.62
N VAL A 138 -9.98 -15.28 -7.77
CA VAL A 138 -8.99 -16.34 -8.01
C VAL A 138 -8.19 -16.65 -6.75
N TYR A 139 -7.68 -15.61 -6.08
CA TYR A 139 -6.86 -15.78 -4.88
C TYR A 139 -7.65 -15.73 -3.58
N GLY A 140 -8.83 -15.11 -3.58
CA GLY A 140 -9.61 -14.90 -2.36
C GLY A 140 -8.88 -14.06 -1.31
N THR A 141 -7.90 -13.23 -1.71
CA THR A 141 -7.06 -12.44 -0.79
C THR A 141 -7.82 -11.28 -0.14
N LEU A 142 -8.77 -10.69 -0.85
CA LEU A 142 -9.50 -9.49 -0.41
C LEU A 142 -10.94 -9.85 -0.06
N ASP A 143 -11.42 -9.33 1.05
CA ASP A 143 -12.78 -9.50 1.59
C ASP A 143 -13.50 -8.16 1.83
N GLY A 144 -12.87 -7.04 1.48
CA GLY A 144 -13.39 -5.71 1.68
C GLY A 144 -14.36 -5.22 0.61
N ASN A 145 -14.63 -3.92 0.63
CA ASN A 145 -15.50 -3.28 -0.35
C ASN A 145 -14.84 -3.24 -1.74
N ILE A 146 -15.32 -4.08 -2.65
CA ILE A 146 -14.85 -4.23 -4.04
C ILE A 146 -14.68 -2.88 -4.75
N PHE A 147 -15.62 -1.94 -4.58
CA PHE A 147 -15.57 -0.64 -5.25
C PHE A 147 -14.45 0.24 -4.69
N GLN A 148 -14.29 0.29 -3.37
CA GLN A 148 -13.22 1.06 -2.73
C GLN A 148 -11.84 0.49 -3.06
N GLU A 149 -11.69 -0.83 -3.11
CA GLU A 149 -10.43 -1.48 -3.48
C GLU A 149 -10.11 -1.25 -4.95
N TRP A 150 -11.10 -1.36 -5.84
CA TRP A 150 -10.96 -1.01 -7.25
C TRP A 150 -10.51 0.44 -7.41
N LEU A 151 -11.16 1.37 -6.72
CA LEU A 151 -10.81 2.78 -6.78
C LEU A 151 -9.40 3.03 -6.22
N GLY A 152 -9.03 2.36 -5.13
CA GLY A 152 -7.70 2.47 -4.52
C GLY A 152 -6.59 1.98 -5.44
N ILE A 153 -6.76 0.79 -6.04
CA ILE A 153 -5.82 0.24 -7.02
C ILE A 153 -5.79 1.11 -8.28
N ALA A 154 -6.94 1.59 -8.77
CA ALA A 154 -7.00 2.46 -9.93
C ALA A 154 -6.25 3.78 -9.69
N LEU A 155 -6.42 4.41 -8.52
CA LEU A 155 -5.63 5.59 -8.16
C LEU A 155 -4.14 5.26 -8.02
N GLY A 156 -3.79 4.10 -7.48
CA GLY A 156 -2.41 3.60 -7.39
C GLY A 156 -1.74 3.50 -8.77
N ILE A 157 -2.39 2.82 -9.71
CA ILE A 157 -1.93 2.73 -11.10
C ILE A 157 -1.91 4.12 -11.73
N LEU A 158 -2.97 4.91 -11.59
CA LEU A 158 -3.05 6.24 -12.19
C LEU A 158 -1.97 7.19 -11.66
N ALA A 159 -1.62 7.11 -10.37
CA ALA A 159 -0.55 7.88 -9.77
C ALA A 159 0.81 7.53 -10.39
N THR A 160 1.14 6.24 -10.51
CA THR A 160 2.40 5.79 -11.14
C THR A 160 2.43 6.09 -12.64
N SER A 161 1.28 5.97 -13.31
CA SER A 161 1.07 6.34 -14.72
C SER A 161 1.30 7.82 -14.98
N THR A 162 0.59 8.68 -14.26
CA THR A 162 0.57 10.13 -14.51
C THR A 162 1.89 10.79 -14.15
N ILE A 163 2.56 10.36 -13.08
CA ILE A 163 3.90 10.87 -12.76
C ILE A 163 4.90 10.51 -13.86
N THR A 164 4.91 9.25 -14.31
CA THR A 164 5.84 8.77 -15.34
C THR A 164 5.54 9.43 -16.69
N ALA A 165 4.27 9.52 -17.07
CA ALA A 165 3.84 10.17 -18.31
C ALA A 165 4.09 11.68 -18.28
N GLY A 166 3.88 12.34 -17.13
CA GLY A 166 4.16 13.75 -16.93
C GLY A 166 5.65 14.08 -17.02
N LEU A 167 6.50 13.27 -16.38
CA LEU A 167 7.95 13.38 -16.54
C LEU A 167 8.37 13.17 -18.01
N ALA A 168 7.81 12.14 -18.66
CA ALA A 168 8.08 11.87 -20.07
C ALA A 168 7.64 13.02 -20.99
N ALA A 169 6.54 13.69 -20.65
CA ALA A 169 6.03 14.85 -21.38
C ALA A 169 6.91 16.10 -21.25
N LEU A 170 7.67 16.23 -20.15
CA LEU A 170 8.54 17.38 -19.90
C LEU A 170 9.96 17.19 -20.45
N ILE A 171 10.54 16.00 -20.28
CA ILE A 171 11.95 15.75 -20.59
C ILE A 171 12.17 14.57 -21.55
N GLY A 172 11.10 13.98 -22.10
CA GLY A 172 11.18 12.88 -23.07
C GLY A 172 11.49 11.53 -22.45
N THR A 173 12.15 10.64 -23.21
CA THR A 173 12.50 9.27 -22.78
C THR A 173 13.21 9.20 -21.42
N PRO A 174 14.13 10.12 -21.05
CA PRO A 174 14.70 10.15 -19.70
C PRO A 174 13.65 10.19 -18.57
N GLY A 175 12.52 10.88 -18.78
CA GLY A 175 11.44 10.97 -17.81
C GLY A 175 10.75 9.63 -17.54
N ILE A 176 10.67 8.76 -18.55
CA ILE A 176 10.20 7.38 -18.39
C ILE A 176 11.18 6.60 -17.51
N GLY A 177 12.48 6.76 -17.74
CA GLY A 177 13.52 6.12 -16.92
C GLY A 177 13.43 6.54 -15.45
N ILE A 178 13.26 7.84 -15.18
CA ILE A 178 13.08 8.35 -13.82
C ILE A 178 11.81 7.77 -13.18
N GLY A 179 10.67 7.78 -13.89
CA GLY A 179 9.43 7.19 -13.38
C GLY A 179 9.55 5.70 -13.09
N ALA A 180 10.27 4.95 -13.94
CA ALA A 180 10.54 3.53 -13.71
C ALA A 180 11.45 3.31 -12.49
N VAL A 181 12.48 4.13 -12.30
CA VAL A 181 13.35 4.07 -11.11
C VAL A 181 12.56 4.37 -9.84
N LEU A 182 11.76 5.44 -9.85
CA LEU A 182 10.94 5.85 -8.71
C LEU A 182 9.91 4.80 -8.32
N THR A 183 9.31 4.11 -9.29
CA THR A 183 8.27 3.11 -9.01
C THR A 183 8.87 1.75 -8.66
N ILE A 184 9.81 1.23 -9.45
CA ILE A 184 10.34 -0.14 -9.27
C ILE A 184 11.41 -0.20 -8.18
N PHE A 185 12.36 0.73 -8.16
CA PHE A 185 13.53 0.64 -7.28
C PHE A 185 13.36 1.38 -5.96
N VAL A 186 12.48 2.38 -5.93
CA VAL A 186 12.19 3.15 -4.70
C VAL A 186 10.83 2.76 -4.15
N GLY A 187 9.78 2.89 -4.95
CA GLY A 187 8.40 2.65 -4.51
C GLY A 187 8.17 1.21 -4.04
N ASN A 188 8.58 0.21 -4.81
CA ASN A 188 8.30 -1.19 -4.48
C ASN A 188 9.04 -1.68 -3.22
N PRO A 189 10.37 -1.49 -3.04
CA PRO A 189 11.06 -1.95 -1.83
C PRO A 189 10.59 -1.24 -0.56
N LEU A 190 10.24 0.05 -0.67
CA LEU A 190 9.76 0.83 0.47
C LEU A 190 8.25 0.66 0.72
N SER A 191 7.52 -0.04 -0.15
CA SER A 191 6.07 -0.13 -0.05
C SER A 191 5.58 -0.86 1.21
N GLY A 192 6.38 -1.80 1.72
CA GLY A 192 5.94 -2.73 2.76
C GLY A 192 4.86 -3.70 2.27
N LEU A 193 4.70 -3.92 0.96
CA LEU A 193 3.65 -4.81 0.44
C LEU A 193 3.75 -6.24 0.97
N ALA A 194 4.96 -6.77 1.17
CA ALA A 194 5.16 -8.13 1.68
C ALA A 194 5.19 -8.21 3.21
N THR A 195 5.76 -7.21 3.88
CA THR A 195 6.07 -7.25 5.33
C THR A 195 5.17 -6.35 6.17
N GLY A 196 4.34 -5.52 5.54
CA GLY A 196 3.79 -4.31 6.12
C GLY A 196 4.85 -3.21 6.33
N PRO A 197 4.41 -1.97 6.64
CA PRO A 197 5.29 -0.80 6.66
C PRO A 197 6.09 -0.58 7.94
N TRP A 198 5.68 -1.13 9.09
CA TRP A 198 6.26 -0.83 10.40
C TRP A 198 7.60 -1.56 10.68
N LEU A 199 7.98 -2.55 9.86
CA LEU A 199 9.30 -3.20 9.95
C LEU A 199 10.37 -2.51 9.09
N LEU A 200 9.98 -1.53 8.29
CA LEU A 200 10.96 -0.71 7.57
C LEU A 200 11.68 0.20 8.58
N PRO A 201 12.99 0.48 8.39
CA PRO A 201 13.71 1.36 9.30
C PRO A 201 13.02 2.73 9.40
N ALA A 202 13.17 3.39 10.56
CA ALA A 202 12.51 4.66 10.85
C ALA A 202 12.78 5.70 9.74
N GLY A 203 11.74 6.42 9.32
CA GLY A 203 11.78 7.34 8.18
C GLY A 203 11.57 6.68 6.81
N TRP A 204 12.11 5.48 6.57
CA TRP A 204 11.88 4.73 5.31
C TRP A 204 10.47 4.21 5.21
N SER A 205 9.89 3.77 6.33
CA SER A 205 8.46 3.47 6.43
C SER A 205 7.62 4.66 5.96
N THR A 206 7.89 5.85 6.53
CA THR A 206 7.15 7.07 6.20
C THR A 206 7.28 7.43 4.73
N LEU A 207 8.50 7.41 4.18
CA LEU A 207 8.73 7.69 2.77
C LEU A 207 8.00 6.68 1.88
N GLY A 208 8.11 5.38 2.19
CA GLY A 208 7.42 4.32 1.47
C GLY A 208 5.91 4.48 1.44
N GLN A 209 5.31 4.83 2.58
CA GLN A 209 3.88 5.09 2.69
C GLN A 209 3.42 6.40 2.06
N LEU A 210 4.36 7.30 1.75
CA LEU A 210 4.12 8.48 0.93
C LEU A 210 4.29 8.19 -0.57
N MET A 211 4.79 7.03 -0.98
CA MET A 211 4.90 6.64 -2.39
C MET A 211 3.61 5.95 -2.87
N PRO A 212 3.24 6.07 -4.17
CA PRO A 212 1.99 5.50 -4.67
C PRO A 212 1.80 4.01 -4.38
N ILE A 213 2.85 3.21 -4.53
CA ILE A 213 2.80 1.76 -4.31
C ILE A 213 2.57 1.43 -2.83
N GLY A 214 3.31 2.09 -1.93
CA GLY A 214 3.14 1.88 -0.48
C GLY A 214 1.78 2.34 0.01
N SER A 215 1.34 3.55 -0.38
CA SER A 215 0.00 4.04 -0.03
C SER A 215 -1.10 3.12 -0.53
N THR A 216 -0.97 2.57 -1.75
CA THR A 216 -1.95 1.62 -2.28
C THR A 216 -1.99 0.35 -1.44
N GLY A 217 -0.84 -0.24 -1.12
CA GLY A 217 -0.77 -1.44 -0.28
C GLY A 217 -1.36 -1.25 1.11
N PHE A 218 -1.11 -0.08 1.72
CA PHE A 218 -1.69 0.29 3.02
C PHE A 218 -3.20 0.50 2.93
N LEU A 219 -3.66 1.17 1.87
CA LEU A 219 -5.07 1.44 1.63
C LEU A 219 -5.86 0.14 1.47
N ILE A 220 -5.37 -0.79 0.64
CA ILE A 220 -6.05 -2.06 0.41
C ILE A 220 -6.14 -2.87 1.70
N ARG A 221 -5.06 -2.99 2.47
CA ARG A 221 -5.13 -3.59 3.81
C ARG A 221 -6.18 -2.92 4.69
N SER A 222 -6.25 -1.58 4.68
CA SER A 222 -7.22 -0.83 5.48
C SER A 222 -8.65 -1.23 5.13
N ILE A 223 -8.95 -1.30 3.83
CA ILE A 223 -10.31 -1.55 3.33
C ILE A 223 -10.71 -3.01 3.55
N SER A 224 -9.79 -3.95 3.33
CA SER A 224 -10.09 -5.38 3.43
C SER A 224 -10.19 -5.82 4.89
N TYR A 225 -9.18 -5.54 5.71
CA TYR A 225 -9.07 -6.18 7.03
C TYR A 225 -9.39 -5.28 8.22
N PHE A 226 -9.56 -3.96 8.01
CA PHE A 226 -9.73 -2.99 9.09
C PHE A 226 -10.91 -2.05 8.90
N ASP A 227 -11.91 -2.43 8.10
CA ASP A 227 -13.12 -1.61 7.85
C ASP A 227 -12.82 -0.15 7.40
N GLY A 228 -11.68 0.06 6.73
CA GLY A 228 -11.21 1.36 6.27
C GLY A 228 -10.41 2.18 7.30
N ALA A 229 -10.09 1.63 8.48
CA ALA A 229 -9.31 2.35 9.48
C ALA A 229 -7.91 2.75 8.95
N GLY A 230 -7.53 4.00 9.17
CA GLY A 230 -6.27 4.58 8.67
C GLY A 230 -6.26 4.94 7.17
N ALA A 231 -7.31 4.60 6.40
CA ALA A 231 -7.33 4.76 4.95
C ALA A 231 -7.21 6.23 4.45
N THR A 232 -7.69 7.20 5.24
CA THR A 232 -7.79 8.62 4.84
C THR A 232 -6.46 9.20 4.39
N ARG A 233 -5.36 8.87 5.07
CA ARG A 233 -4.02 9.34 4.69
C ARG A 233 -3.61 8.77 3.33
N ALA A 234 -3.83 7.47 3.12
CA ALA A 234 -3.46 6.81 1.87
C ALA A 234 -4.26 7.36 0.68
N TRP A 235 -5.57 7.58 0.85
CA TRP A 235 -6.39 8.28 -0.15
C TRP A 235 -5.83 9.66 -0.52
N SER A 236 -5.48 10.44 0.49
CA SER A 236 -4.95 11.80 0.31
C SER A 236 -3.61 11.79 -0.44
N VAL A 237 -2.73 10.85 -0.11
CA VAL A 237 -1.42 10.69 -0.79
C VAL A 237 -1.61 10.29 -2.25
N LEU A 238 -2.46 9.30 -2.53
CA LEU A 238 -2.73 8.87 -3.90
C LEU A 238 -3.33 10.00 -4.74
N ALA A 239 -4.30 10.73 -4.19
CA ALA A 239 -4.88 11.90 -4.84
C ALA A 239 -3.82 12.97 -5.12
N ALA A 240 -2.92 13.25 -4.17
CA ALA A 240 -1.85 14.22 -4.36
C ALA A 240 -0.90 13.81 -5.49
N TRP A 241 -0.50 12.53 -5.58
CA TRP A 241 0.34 12.04 -6.68
C TRP A 241 -0.34 12.14 -8.03
N VAL A 242 -1.63 11.79 -8.11
CA VAL A 242 -2.40 11.96 -9.34
C VAL A 242 -2.42 13.44 -9.73
N ILE A 243 -2.73 14.36 -8.80
CA ILE A 243 -2.73 15.80 -9.08
C ILE A 243 -1.36 16.27 -9.58
N ILE A 244 -0.28 15.88 -8.92
CA ILE A 244 1.09 16.24 -9.34
C ILE A 244 1.38 15.71 -10.74
N GLY A 245 1.09 14.43 -11.02
CA GLY A 245 1.29 13.83 -12.33
C GLY A 245 0.47 14.53 -13.43
N LEU A 246 -0.78 14.88 -13.14
CA LEU A 246 -1.65 15.64 -14.04
C LEU A 246 -1.12 17.05 -14.30
N LEU A 247 -0.58 17.73 -13.29
CA LEU A 247 0.05 19.04 -13.45
C LEU A 247 1.27 18.94 -14.37
N LEU A 248 2.14 17.94 -14.17
CA LEU A 248 3.28 17.71 -15.07
C LEU A 248 2.81 17.46 -16.52
N LEU A 249 1.75 16.68 -16.70
CA LEU A 249 1.16 16.39 -18.00
C LEU A 249 0.49 17.64 -18.63
N ALA A 250 -0.08 18.54 -17.83
CA ALA A 250 -0.64 19.80 -18.34
C ALA A 250 0.44 20.67 -18.98
N PHE A 251 1.65 20.68 -18.43
CA PHE A 251 2.82 21.36 -18.97
C PHE A 251 3.54 20.60 -20.10
N ASP A 252 2.91 19.56 -20.67
CA ASP A 252 3.47 18.77 -21.77
C ASP A 252 3.98 19.65 -22.93
N ARG A 253 5.25 19.45 -23.28
CA ARG A 253 6.00 20.15 -24.34
C ARG A 253 6.18 19.30 -25.61
N SER A 254 5.59 18.10 -25.64
CA SER A 254 5.68 17.16 -26.76
C SER A 254 5.03 17.73 -28.02
N LYS A 255 5.80 17.90 -29.10
CA LYS A 255 5.25 18.26 -30.42
C LYS A 255 4.67 17.02 -31.11
N PRO A 256 3.56 17.13 -31.86
CA PRO A 256 3.10 16.05 -32.74
C PRO A 256 4.19 15.73 -33.78
N LYS A 257 4.28 14.46 -34.20
CA LYS A 257 5.13 14.09 -35.34
C LYS A 257 4.57 14.82 -36.57
N LEU A 258 5.39 15.64 -37.23
CA LEU A 258 5.08 16.11 -38.58
C LEU A 258 5.04 14.86 -39.46
N GLU A 259 3.90 14.61 -40.09
CA GLU A 259 3.82 13.63 -41.17
C GLU A 259 4.76 14.09 -42.29
N ALA A 260 5.72 13.24 -42.64
CA ALA A 260 6.70 13.47 -43.70
C ALA A 260 6.25 12.73 -44.96
#